data_AF-A0A2N7NFL6-F1
#
_entry.id   AF-A0A2N7NFL6-F1
#
_cell.length_a   1.000
_cell.length_b   1.000
_cell.length_c   1.000
_cell.angle_alpha   90.00
_cell.angle_beta   90.00
_cell.angle_gamma   90.00
#
_symmetry.space_group_name_H-M   'P 1'
#
loop_
_entity.id
_entity.type
_entity.pdbx_description
1 polymer ?
#
loop_
_entity_poly.entity_id
_entity_poly.type
_entity_poly.pdbx_seq_one_letter_code
_entity_poly.pdbx_strand_id
1 'polypeptide(L)'
;MEILDVSWTAITKLILSGIGLYIIAPILLTLRDLLITKLIERFLLSQTIRDSIHMCEADRWLIDHKYNEPVIMDRGQHYIGKKKVTEKQYENYKRCMWKHHKRFGLLDSKIQFRENIINYVMNHLKNNSYVNPVDGLRASSYKHAEKLNCYNE
;
A
#
# COMPACT_ATOMS: atom_id res chain seq x y z
N MET A 1 57.16 -2.34 41.69
CA MET A 1 56.75 -2.07 40.31
C MET A 1 55.85 -3.23 39.92
N GLU A 2 54.53 -3.05 40.04
CA GLU A 2 53.57 -4.12 39.77
C GLU A 2 53.52 -4.36 38.26
N ILE A 3 53.98 -5.54 37.83
CA ILE A 3 53.90 -5.97 36.45
C ILE A 3 52.47 -6.48 36.28
N LEU A 4 51.62 -5.66 35.67
CA LEU A 4 50.29 -6.08 35.26
C LEU A 4 50.44 -7.22 34.24
N ASP A 5 50.23 -8.45 34.68
CA ASP A 5 50.25 -9.64 33.84
C ASP A 5 48.94 -9.69 33.04
N VAL A 6 48.88 -8.86 31.99
CA VAL A 6 47.72 -8.77 31.12
C VAL A 6 47.67 -10.06 30.30
N SER A 7 46.75 -10.96 30.66
CA SER A 7 46.51 -12.18 29.90
C SER A 7 46.27 -11.85 28.44
N TRP A 8 47.00 -12.51 27.53
CA TRP A 8 46.80 -12.42 26.09
C TRP A 8 45.34 -12.64 25.65
N THR A 9 44.59 -13.41 26.44
CA THR A 9 43.14 -13.62 26.23
C THR A 9 42.29 -12.37 26.48
N ALA A 10 42.71 -11.48 27.39
CA ALA A 10 42.05 -10.21 27.63
C ALA A 10 42.27 -9.24 26.47
N ILE A 11 43.51 -9.20 25.93
CA ILE A 11 43.87 -8.38 24.78
C ILE A 11 43.06 -8.80 23.54
N THR A 12 42.98 -10.10 23.26
CA THR A 12 42.21 -10.60 22.10
C THR A 12 40.72 -10.33 22.23
N LYS A 13 40.12 -10.49 23.42
CA LYS A 13 38.70 -10.14 23.67
C LYS A 13 38.43 -8.65 23.45
N LEU A 14 39.35 -7.79 23.88
CA LEU A 14 39.22 -6.34 23.74
C LEU A 14 39.31 -5.91 22.27
N ILE A 15 40.23 -6.50 21.50
CA ILE A 15 40.32 -6.32 20.05
C ILE A 15 39.06 -6.83 19.35
N LEU A 16 38.56 -8.03 19.70
CA LEU A 16 37.35 -8.60 19.11
C LEU A 16 36.11 -7.76 19.41
N SER A 17 36.01 -7.22 20.63
CA SER A 17 34.95 -6.30 21.04
C SER A 17 35.02 -4.99 20.25
N GLY A 18 36.22 -4.44 20.05
CA GLY A 18 36.45 -3.28 19.20
C GLY A 18 36.02 -3.53 17.75
N ILE A 19 36.42 -4.65 17.16
CA ILE A 19 35.99 -5.05 15.81
C ILE A 19 34.46 -5.20 15.74
N GLY A 20 33.86 -5.83 16.75
CA GLY A 20 32.41 -5.98 16.86
C GLY A 20 31.68 -4.63 16.83
N LEU A 21 32.16 -3.68 17.63
CA LEU A 21 31.51 -2.37 17.77
C LEU A 21 31.73 -1.46 16.57
N TYR A 22 32.96 -1.39 16.05
CA TYR A 22 33.35 -0.39 15.05
C TYR A 22 33.31 -0.89 13.61
N ILE A 23 33.25 -2.20 13.38
CA ILE A 23 33.22 -2.78 12.04
C ILE A 23 31.90 -3.53 11.83
N ILE A 24 31.60 -4.49 12.72
CA ILE A 24 30.44 -5.37 12.52
C ILE A 24 29.11 -4.63 12.69
N ALA A 25 28.97 -3.82 13.76
CA ALA A 25 27.74 -3.06 14.00
C ALA A 25 27.37 -2.07 12.85
N PRO A 26 28.26 -1.21 12.34
CA PRO A 26 27.92 -0.32 11.22
C PRO A 26 27.61 -1.07 9.92
N ILE A 27 28.30 -2.20 9.66
CA ILE A 27 27.97 -3.06 8.51
C ILE A 27 26.56 -3.64 8.65
N LEU A 28 26.20 -4.14 9.84
CA LEU A 28 24.86 -4.68 10.10
C LEU A 28 23.76 -3.63 9.96
N LEU A 29 24.00 -2.41 10.44
CA LEU A 29 23.06 -1.29 10.27
C LEU A 29 22.86 -0.94 8.79
N THR A 30 23.95 -0.86 8.03
CA THR A 30 23.90 -0.57 6.59
C THR A 30 23.20 -1.70 5.82
N LEU A 31 23.50 -2.95 6.16
CA LEU A 31 22.88 -4.12 5.54
C LEU A 31 21.38 -4.18 5.85
N ARG A 32 20.98 -3.88 7.09
CA ARG A 32 19.56 -3.78 7.48
C ARG A 32 18.84 -2.75 6.62
N ASP A 33 19.40 -1.56 6.48
CA ASP A 33 18.77 -0.48 5.73
C ASP A 33 18.64 -0.86 4.25
N LEU A 34 19.69 -1.44 3.64
CA LEU A 34 19.65 -1.95 2.26
C LEU A 34 18.61 -3.05 2.05
N LEU A 35 18.52 -4.00 2.99
CA LEU A 35 17.55 -5.09 2.91
C LEU A 35 16.11 -4.55 2.96
N ILE A 36 15.87 -3.53 3.76
CA ILE A 36 14.54 -2.92 3.89
C ILE A 36 14.19 -2.10 2.66
N THR A 37 15.11 -1.29 2.13
CA THR A 37 14.89 -0.59 0.86
C THR A 37 14.59 -1.59 -0.27
N LYS A 38 15.35 -2.68 -0.35
CA LYS A 38 15.14 -3.72 -1.36
C LYS A 38 13.82 -4.48 -1.18
N LEU A 39 13.41 -4.74 0.07
CA LEU A 39 12.10 -5.31 0.38
C LEU A 39 10.99 -4.38 -0.09
N ILE A 40 11.10 -3.09 0.21
CA ILE A 40 10.14 -2.07 -0.20
C ILE A 40 10.07 -1.98 -1.71
N GLU A 41 11.18 -1.81 -2.42
CA GLU A 41 11.17 -1.78 -3.88
C GLU A 41 10.51 -3.04 -4.47
N ARG A 42 10.87 -4.22 -3.97
CA ARG A 42 10.32 -5.48 -4.50
C ARG A 42 8.85 -5.70 -4.14
N PHE A 43 8.38 -5.21 -2.99
CA PHE A 43 7.00 -5.42 -2.53
C PHE A 43 6.02 -4.30 -2.91
N LEU A 44 6.48 -3.04 -3.00
CA LEU A 44 5.67 -1.85 -3.34
C LEU A 44 5.70 -1.52 -4.82
N LEU A 45 6.90 -1.49 -5.40
CA LEU A 45 7.09 -1.02 -6.77
C LEU A 45 6.88 -2.15 -7.79
N SER A 46 6.54 -3.36 -7.33
CA SER A 46 6.10 -4.44 -8.20
C SER A 46 4.93 -3.98 -9.05
N GLN A 47 5.04 -4.25 -10.35
CA GLN A 47 4.05 -3.87 -11.35
C GLN A 47 2.64 -4.36 -10.97
N THR A 48 2.55 -5.54 -10.36
CA THR A 48 1.28 -6.12 -9.88
C THR A 48 0.55 -5.22 -8.87
N ILE A 49 1.28 -4.52 -7.99
CA ILE A 49 0.68 -3.62 -7.00
C ILE A 49 0.28 -2.30 -7.63
N ARG A 50 1.10 -1.77 -8.54
CA ARG A 50 0.70 -0.58 -9.32
C ARG A 50 -0.57 -0.85 -10.10
N ASP A 51 -0.65 -1.98 -10.80
CA ASP A 51 -1.85 -2.39 -11.55
C ASP A 51 -3.04 -2.55 -10.61
N SER A 52 -2.84 -3.14 -9.42
CA SER A 52 -3.90 -3.27 -8.42
C SER A 52 -4.40 -1.91 -7.91
N ILE A 53 -3.50 -0.94 -7.70
CA ILE A 53 -3.84 0.44 -7.30
C ILE A 53 -4.58 1.15 -8.44
N HIS A 54 -4.10 1.05 -9.68
CA HIS A 54 -4.78 1.62 -10.84
C HIS A 54 -6.20 1.07 -11.01
N MET A 55 -6.36 -0.25 -10.87
CA MET A 55 -7.67 -0.89 -10.93
C MET A 55 -8.58 -0.46 -9.77
N CYS A 56 -8.03 -0.34 -8.56
CA CYS A 56 -8.77 0.09 -7.38
C CYS A 56 -9.32 1.52 -7.55
N GLU A 57 -8.46 2.47 -7.96
CA GLU A 57 -8.87 3.87 -8.12
C GLU A 57 -9.77 4.07 -9.35
N ALA A 58 -9.62 3.26 -10.40
CA ALA A 58 -10.57 3.25 -11.52
C ALA A 58 -11.96 2.74 -11.09
N ASP A 59 -12.02 1.66 -10.30
CA ASP A 59 -13.28 1.17 -9.73
C ASP A 59 -13.90 2.18 -8.77
N ARG A 60 -13.08 2.90 -7.98
CA ARG A 60 -13.52 3.99 -7.10
C ARG A 60 -14.19 5.11 -7.89
N TRP A 61 -13.54 5.59 -8.96
CA TRP A 61 -14.11 6.63 -9.82
C TRP A 61 -15.47 6.21 -10.41
N LEU A 62 -15.58 4.96 -10.88
CA LEU A 62 -16.84 4.42 -11.40
C LEU A 62 -17.94 4.37 -10.33
N ILE A 63 -17.60 4.01 -9.10
CA ILE A 63 -18.56 4.00 -7.98
C ILE A 63 -19.03 5.43 -7.68
N ASP A 64 -18.11 6.39 -7.61
CA ASP A 64 -18.40 7.79 -7.25
C ASP A 64 -19.20 8.54 -8.32
N HIS A 65 -19.02 8.22 -9.61
CA HIS A 65 -19.63 8.97 -10.72
C HIS A 65 -20.77 8.21 -11.39
N LYS A 66 -20.58 6.92 -11.68
CA LYS A 66 -21.55 6.12 -12.46
C LYS A 66 -22.53 5.34 -11.59
N TYR A 67 -22.11 4.93 -10.39
CA TYR A 67 -22.91 4.10 -9.50
C TYR A 67 -23.29 4.78 -8.17
N ASN A 68 -23.25 6.11 -8.14
CA ASN A 68 -23.53 6.91 -6.94
C ASN A 68 -25.03 6.96 -6.59
N GLU A 69 -25.89 6.71 -7.57
CA GLU A 69 -27.33 6.78 -7.34
C GLU A 69 -27.85 5.57 -6.53
N PRO A 70 -28.70 5.80 -5.51
CA PRO A 70 -29.24 4.74 -4.69
C PRO A 70 -30.22 3.86 -5.49
N VAL A 71 -30.18 2.57 -5.21
CA VAL A 71 -31.01 1.56 -5.86
C VAL A 71 -32.24 1.31 -4.97
N ILE A 72 -33.43 1.70 -5.42
CA ILE A 72 -34.67 1.69 -4.61
C ILE A 72 -35.73 0.82 -5.29
N MET A 73 -36.38 -0.04 -4.51
CA MET A 73 -37.54 -0.81 -4.95
C MET A 73 -38.75 -0.38 -4.13
N ASP A 74 -39.76 0.20 -4.78
CA ASP A 74 -41.00 0.63 -4.12
C ASP A 74 -42.21 0.06 -4.85
N ARG A 75 -43.07 -0.68 -4.13
CA ARG A 75 -44.32 -1.29 -4.64
C ARG A 75 -44.20 -1.97 -6.01
N GLY A 76 -43.11 -2.72 -6.24
CA GLY A 76 -42.85 -3.42 -7.50
C GLY A 76 -42.30 -2.56 -8.64
N GLN A 77 -42.05 -1.28 -8.39
CA GLN A 77 -41.37 -0.37 -9.32
C GLN A 77 -39.90 -0.23 -8.94
N HIS A 78 -39.05 -0.25 -9.97
CA HIS A 78 -37.59 -0.21 -9.84
C HIS A 78 -37.09 1.20 -10.12
N TYR A 79 -36.29 1.75 -9.21
CA TYR A 79 -35.71 3.08 -9.32
C TYR A 79 -34.19 3.04 -9.16
N ILE A 80 -33.51 3.85 -9.96
CA ILE A 80 -32.12 4.24 -9.77
C ILE A 80 -32.16 5.75 -9.50
N GLY A 81 -31.77 6.16 -8.30
CA GLY A 81 -31.91 7.52 -7.83
C GLY A 81 -33.37 7.98 -7.87
N LYS A 82 -33.67 8.98 -8.70
CA LYS A 82 -35.03 9.50 -8.92
C LYS A 82 -35.70 8.94 -10.17
N LYS A 83 -35.00 8.13 -10.96
CA LYS A 83 -35.46 7.66 -12.27
C LYS A 83 -36.07 6.27 -12.18
N LYS A 84 -37.30 6.13 -12.67
CA LYS A 84 -37.94 4.82 -12.85
C LYS A 84 -37.29 4.08 -14.01
N VAL A 85 -36.86 2.85 -13.77
CA VAL A 85 -36.17 2.00 -14.74
C VAL A 85 -36.87 0.65 -14.88
N THR A 86 -36.55 -0.06 -15.96
CA THR A 86 -37.03 -1.43 -16.16
C THR A 86 -36.30 -2.39 -15.21
N GLU A 87 -36.95 -3.51 -14.86
CA GLU A 87 -36.35 -4.55 -14.01
C GLU A 87 -35.00 -5.05 -14.54
N LYS A 88 -34.90 -5.25 -15.87
CA LYS A 88 -33.63 -5.65 -16.52
C LYS A 88 -32.52 -4.62 -16.33
N GLN A 89 -32.85 -3.33 -16.42
CA GLN A 89 -31.87 -2.26 -16.22
C GLN A 89 -31.46 -2.14 -14.75
N TYR A 90 -32.42 -2.29 -13.84
CA TYR A 90 -32.19 -2.28 -12.41
C TYR A 90 -31.25 -3.41 -11.97
N GLU A 91 -31.55 -4.65 -12.36
CA GLU A 91 -30.71 -5.80 -12.02
C GLU A 91 -29.32 -5.70 -12.65
N ASN A 92 -29.21 -5.21 -13.89
CA ASN A 92 -27.91 -5.01 -14.51
C ASN A 92 -27.08 -3.94 -13.78
N TYR A 93 -27.69 -2.80 -13.43
CA TYR A 93 -27.03 -1.74 -12.66
C TYR A 93 -26.56 -2.25 -11.29
N LYS A 94 -27.45 -2.90 -10.54
CA LYS A 94 -27.15 -3.50 -9.23
C LYS A 94 -26.02 -4.51 -9.33
N ARG A 95 -26.04 -5.41 -10.31
CA ARG A 95 -25.00 -6.41 -10.53
C ARG A 95 -23.64 -5.77 -10.84
N CYS A 96 -23.61 -4.77 -11.71
CA CYS A 96 -22.39 -4.05 -12.05
C CYS A 96 -21.84 -3.27 -10.85
N MET A 97 -22.69 -2.52 -10.15
CA MET A 97 -22.34 -1.78 -8.93
C MET A 97 -21.72 -2.71 -7.88
N TRP A 98 -22.38 -3.82 -7.56
CA TRP A 98 -21.86 -4.81 -6.60
C TRP A 98 -20.52 -5.41 -7.03
N LYS A 99 -20.32 -5.66 -8.33
CA LYS A 99 -19.06 -6.18 -8.86
C LYS A 99 -17.91 -5.19 -8.61
N HIS A 100 -18.11 -3.91 -8.93
CA HIS A 100 -17.11 -2.87 -8.69
C HIS A 100 -16.86 -2.67 -7.20
N HIS A 101 -17.92 -2.64 -6.38
CA HIS A 101 -17.79 -2.45 -4.93
C HIS A 101 -17.03 -3.61 -4.26
N LYS A 102 -17.34 -4.86 -4.64
CA LYS A 102 -16.61 -6.04 -4.13
C LYS A 102 -15.16 -6.04 -4.57
N ARG A 103 -14.87 -5.68 -5.83
CA ARG A 103 -13.51 -5.62 -6.35
C ARG A 103 -12.71 -4.51 -5.67
N PHE A 104 -13.31 -3.33 -5.50
CA PHE A 104 -12.74 -2.21 -4.77
C PHE A 104 -12.37 -2.64 -3.34
N GLY A 105 -13.31 -3.19 -2.56
CA GLY A 105 -13.04 -3.60 -1.18
C GLY A 105 -11.93 -4.65 -1.04
N LEU A 106 -11.87 -5.62 -1.96
CA LEU A 106 -10.80 -6.62 -1.97
C LEU A 106 -9.43 -6.04 -2.33
N LEU A 107 -9.38 -5.12 -3.30
CA LEU A 107 -8.13 -4.48 -3.70
C LEU A 107 -7.66 -3.48 -2.65
N ASP A 108 -8.56 -2.65 -2.13
CA ASP A 108 -8.26 -1.66 -1.11
C ASP A 108 -7.76 -2.32 0.17
N SER A 109 -8.38 -3.40 0.64
CA SER A 109 -7.91 -4.15 1.81
C SER A 109 -6.49 -4.71 1.60
N LYS A 110 -6.19 -5.21 0.40
CA LYS A 110 -4.84 -5.71 0.06
C LYS A 110 -3.80 -4.59 0.03
N ILE A 111 -4.18 -3.42 -0.47
CA ILE A 111 -3.31 -2.23 -0.54
C ILE A 111 -3.06 -1.72 0.89
N GLN A 112 -4.11 -1.51 1.68
CA GLN A 112 -4.01 -1.06 3.08
C GLN A 112 -3.19 -2.01 3.95
N PHE A 113 -3.37 -3.33 3.81
CA PHE A 113 -2.58 -4.30 4.57
C PHE A 113 -1.08 -4.15 4.29
N ARG A 114 -0.71 -3.95 3.02
CA ARG A 114 0.69 -3.73 2.64
C ARG A 114 1.19 -2.39 3.16
N GLU A 115 0.38 -1.34 3.01
CA GLU A 115 0.67 0.00 3.54
C GLU A 115 0.98 -0.03 5.04
N ASN A 116 0.17 -0.75 5.82
CA ASN A 116 0.37 -0.94 7.26
C ASN A 116 1.68 -1.67 7.57
N ILE A 117 2.06 -2.68 6.79
CA ILE A 117 3.35 -3.37 6.95
C ILE A 117 4.51 -2.39 6.70
N ILE A 118 4.42 -1.56 5.66
CA ILE A 118 5.47 -0.59 5.32
C ILE A 118 5.60 0.45 6.41
N ASN A 119 4.48 1.03 6.84
CA ASN A 119 4.44 2.01 7.92
C ASN A 119 5.00 1.40 9.21
N TYR A 120 4.68 0.15 9.52
CA TYR A 120 5.25 -0.57 10.66
C TYR A 120 6.78 -0.73 10.56
N VAL A 121 7.29 -1.20 9.42
CA VAL A 121 8.74 -1.38 9.19
C VAL A 121 9.47 -0.03 9.25
N MET A 122 8.89 1.01 8.67
CA MET A 122 9.49 2.35 8.63
C MET A 122 9.49 3.04 9.99
N ASN A 123 8.41 2.91 10.76
CA ASN A 123 8.35 3.39 12.13
C ASN A 123 9.38 2.67 13.02
N HIS A 124 9.55 1.36 12.83
CA HIS A 124 10.55 0.59 13.57
C HIS A 124 11.99 1.06 13.29
N LEU A 125 12.25 1.54 12.08
CA LEU A 125 13.55 2.11 11.70
C LEU A 125 13.77 3.54 12.17
N LYS A 126 12.80 4.18 12.83
CA LYS A 126 12.83 5.61 13.19
C LYS A 126 13.11 6.52 11.99
N ASN A 127 12.75 6.07 10.78
CA ASN A 127 12.98 6.83 9.57
C ASN A 127 11.81 7.80 9.36
N ASN A 128 11.74 8.84 10.21
CA ASN A 128 10.62 9.79 10.24
C ASN A 128 10.47 10.60 8.93
N SER A 129 11.46 10.55 8.05
CA SER A 129 11.45 11.24 6.76
C SER A 129 10.90 10.39 5.61
N TYR A 130 10.56 9.11 5.85
CA TYR A 130 10.04 8.26 4.79
C TYR A 130 8.56 8.56 4.53
N VAL A 131 8.28 9.16 3.37
CA VAL A 131 6.92 9.36 2.88
C VAL A 131 6.50 8.12 2.10
N ASN A 132 5.37 7.52 2.49
CA ASN A 132 4.85 6.34 1.83
C ASN A 132 4.46 6.65 0.37
N PRO A 133 5.06 5.97 -0.63
CA PRO A 133 4.80 6.27 -2.04
C PRO A 133 3.40 5.80 -2.49
N VAL A 134 2.70 4.96 -1.71
CA VAL A 134 1.35 4.49 -2.03
C VAL A 134 0.38 5.65 -2.19
N ASP A 135 0.40 6.63 -1.28
CA ASP A 135 -0.54 7.75 -1.31
C ASP A 135 -0.40 8.59 -2.60
N GLY A 136 0.85 8.87 -2.98
CA GLY A 136 1.15 9.56 -4.25
C GLY A 136 0.68 8.76 -5.46
N LEU A 137 0.91 7.44 -5.45
CA LEU A 137 0.45 6.54 -6.50
C LEU A 137 -1.07 6.49 -6.60
N ARG A 138 -1.79 6.39 -5.47
CA ARG A 138 -3.26 6.40 -5.44
C ARG A 138 -3.82 7.70 -6.02
N ALA A 139 -3.32 8.84 -5.54
CA ALA A 139 -3.75 10.16 -6.03
C ALA A 139 -3.52 10.34 -7.54
N SER A 140 -2.34 9.91 -8.03
CA SER A 140 -2.04 9.96 -9.47
C SER A 140 -2.94 9.03 -10.30
N SER A 141 -3.25 7.85 -9.78
CA SER A 141 -4.09 6.85 -10.44
C SER A 141 -5.54 7.30 -10.55
N TYR A 142 -6.07 7.94 -9.49
CA TYR A 142 -7.42 8.49 -9.50
C TYR A 142 -7.55 9.59 -10.56
N LYS A 143 -6.59 10.54 -10.61
CA LYS A 143 -6.55 11.58 -11.65
C LYS A 143 -6.42 11.01 -13.06
N HIS A 144 -5.72 9.88 -13.22
CA HIS A 144 -5.63 9.20 -14.51
C HIS A 144 -6.97 8.60 -14.92
N ALA A 145 -7.68 7.94 -13.99
CA ALA A 145 -9.02 7.43 -14.24
C ALA A 145 -10.02 8.54 -14.59
N GLU A 146 -9.96 9.67 -13.88
CA GLU A 146 -10.77 10.86 -14.18
C GLU A 146 -10.55 11.33 -15.62
N LYS A 147 -9.28 11.56 -16.03
CA LYS A 147 -8.96 11.97 -17.40
C LYS A 147 -9.47 11.00 -18.45
N LEU A 148 -9.27 9.69 -18.26
CA LEU A 148 -9.71 8.68 -19.22
C LEU A 148 -11.22 8.68 -19.45
N ASN A 149 -12.01 8.96 -18.41
CA ASN A 149 -13.45 8.96 -18.51
C ASN A 149 -14.00 10.31 -19.00
N CYS A 150 -13.35 11.44 -18.71
CA CYS A 150 -13.73 12.75 -19.27
C CYS A 150 -13.57 12.85 -20.80
N TYR A 151 -12.70 12.03 -21.42
CA TYR A 151 -12.59 11.98 -22.90
C TYR A 151 -13.62 11.04 -23.56
N ASN A 152 -14.31 10.21 -22.78
CA ASN A 152 -15.26 9.20 -23.26
C ASN A 152 -16.73 9.59 -23.03
N GLU A 153 -17.00 10.73 -22.40
CA GLU A 153 -18.31 11.38 -22.29
C GLU A 153 -18.53 12.41 -23.41
#